data_AF-A0A139DCX1-F1
#
_entry.id   AF-A0A139DCX1-F1
#
_cell.length_a   1.000
_cell.length_b   1.000
_cell.length_c   1.000
_cell.angle_alpha   90.00
_cell.angle_beta   90.00
_cell.angle_gamma   90.00
#
_symmetry.space_group_name_H-M   'P 1'
#
loop_
_entity.id
_entity.type
_entity.pdbx_description
1 polymer ?
#
loop_
_entity_poly.entity_id
_entity_poly.type
_entity_poly.pdbx_seq_one_letter_code
_entity_poly.pdbx_strand_id
1 'polypeptide(L)'
;RSRESQELFRINGISTLSGSRYDLMRELPDMERMGVGTVRLSPEHQGMDEVVKRFDQVRRGEVPDTDPLALVEAPPCNGYWYGKPGMDLYKEEV
;
A
#
# COMPACT_ATOMS: atom_id res chain seq x y z
N ARG A 1 16.54 -18.49 7.44
CA ARG A 1 16.74 -17.08 7.87
C ARG A 1 17.33 -16.32 6.70
N SER A 2 16.59 -15.39 6.08
CA SER A 2 17.21 -14.41 5.17
C SER A 2 18.18 -13.54 5.99
N ARG A 3 19.20 -12.98 5.33
CA ARG A 3 20.31 -12.25 5.98
C ARG A 3 19.93 -10.85 6.46
N GLU A 4 18.67 -10.47 6.35
CA GLU A 4 18.07 -9.24 6.84
C GLU A 4 16.98 -9.63 7.82
N SER A 5 17.05 -9.20 9.07
CA SER A 5 16.13 -9.56 10.16
C SER A 5 14.73 -8.92 10.02
N GLN A 6 14.28 -8.69 8.80
CA GLN A 6 12.96 -8.16 8.46
C GLN A 6 12.09 -9.32 7.97
N GLU A 7 10.83 -9.35 8.40
CA GLU A 7 9.82 -10.30 7.90
C GLU A 7 9.52 -9.98 6.43
N LEU A 8 10.42 -10.38 5.53
CA LEU A 8 10.28 -10.16 4.09
C LEU A 8 9.02 -10.87 3.54
N PHE A 9 8.65 -11.98 4.18
CA PHE A 9 7.66 -12.91 3.68
C PHE A 9 6.73 -13.40 4.78
N ARG A 10 5.42 -13.28 4.57
CA ARG A 10 4.38 -13.91 5.40
C ARG A 10 3.87 -15.15 4.67
N ILE A 11 3.80 -16.28 5.36
CA ILE A 11 3.26 -17.53 4.80
C ILE A 11 1.83 -17.69 5.33
N ASN A 12 0.84 -17.68 4.43
CA ASN A 12 -0.57 -17.95 4.78
C ASN A 12 -0.95 -19.44 4.66
N GLY A 13 0.05 -20.33 4.54
CA GLY A 13 -0.12 -21.78 4.39
C GLY A 13 -0.23 -22.27 2.94
N ILE A 14 -0.35 -21.37 1.96
CA ILE A 14 -0.52 -21.73 0.53
C ILE A 14 0.42 -20.92 -0.36
N SER A 15 0.81 -19.71 0.05
CA SER A 15 1.70 -18.84 -0.73
C SER A 15 2.58 -17.97 0.16
N THR A 16 3.69 -17.53 -0.43
CA THR A 16 4.58 -16.51 0.11
C THR A 16 4.01 -15.14 -0.24
N LEU A 17 3.60 -14.37 0.76
CA LEU A 17 3.12 -13.00 0.63
C LEU A 17 4.21 -12.03 1.07
N SER A 18 4.23 -10.80 0.56
CA SER A 18 5.09 -9.75 1.12
C SER A 18 4.71 -9.49 2.58
N GLY A 19 5.70 -9.30 3.46
CA GLY A 19 5.43 -8.92 4.85
C GLY A 19 4.92 -7.48 5.01
N SER A 20 5.31 -6.59 4.08
CA SER A 20 4.91 -5.17 4.03
C SER A 20 3.67 -4.94 3.17
N ARG A 21 2.95 -3.84 3.46
CA ARG A 21 1.76 -3.42 2.70
C ARG A 21 2.16 -2.48 1.57
N TYR A 22 1.90 -2.88 0.32
CA TYR A 22 2.15 -2.01 -0.83
C TYR A 22 1.00 -1.01 -0.99
N ASP A 23 1.22 0.24 -0.63
CA ASP A 23 0.20 1.30 -0.59
C ASP A 23 0.50 2.37 -1.65
N LEU A 24 -0.42 2.52 -2.62
CA LEU A 24 -0.36 3.50 -3.70
C LEU A 24 -1.57 4.45 -3.68
N MET A 25 -2.22 4.62 -2.53
CA MET A 25 -3.42 5.46 -2.42
C MET A 25 -3.16 6.90 -2.92
N ARG A 26 -2.00 7.47 -2.61
CA ARG A 26 -1.59 8.82 -3.06
C ARG A 26 -1.38 8.93 -4.57
N GLU A 27 -1.14 7.81 -5.23
CA GLU A 27 -0.85 7.75 -6.66
C GLU A 27 -2.13 7.64 -7.49
N LEU A 28 -3.31 7.47 -6.87
CA LEU A 28 -4.58 7.35 -7.58
C LEU A 28 -4.86 8.51 -8.55
N PRO A 29 -4.64 9.80 -8.18
CA PRO A 29 -4.83 10.90 -9.12
C PRO A 29 -3.88 10.83 -10.32
N ASP A 30 -2.67 10.33 -10.12
CA ASP A 30 -1.64 10.22 -11.15
C ASP A 30 -1.96 9.03 -12.07
N MET A 31 -2.35 7.90 -11.50
CA MET A 31 -2.89 6.74 -12.21
C MET A 31 -4.08 7.11 -13.09
N GLU A 32 -5.02 7.91 -12.58
CA GLU A 32 -6.15 8.39 -13.37
C GLU A 32 -5.69 9.22 -14.57
N ARG A 33 -4.73 10.14 -14.39
CA ARG A 33 -4.12 10.91 -15.49
C ARG A 33 -3.38 10.03 -16.51
N MET A 34 -2.85 8.88 -16.07
CA MET A 34 -2.24 7.87 -16.94
C MET A 34 -3.27 6.99 -17.68
N GLY A 35 -4.57 7.14 -17.40
CA GLY A 35 -5.64 6.36 -18.02
C GLY A 35 -5.96 5.04 -17.32
N VAL A 36 -5.52 4.85 -16.07
CA VAL A 36 -5.88 3.67 -15.27
C VAL A 36 -7.34 3.76 -14.85
N GLY A 37 -8.17 2.84 -15.37
CA GLY A 37 -9.60 2.79 -15.04
C GLY A 37 -9.97 1.91 -13.84
N THR A 38 -9.04 1.15 -13.28
CA THR A 38 -9.32 0.21 -12.18
C THR A 38 -8.11 -0.02 -11.31
N VAL A 39 -8.32 -0.03 -9.99
CA VAL A 39 -7.36 -0.45 -8.98
C VAL A 39 -7.93 -1.62 -8.19
N ARG A 40 -7.05 -2.52 -7.74
CA ARG A 40 -7.44 -3.69 -6.94
C ARG A 40 -6.89 -3.55 -5.53
N LEU A 41 -7.78 -3.70 -4.55
CA LEU A 41 -7.39 -3.83 -3.15
C LEU A 41 -7.19 -5.32 -2.81
N SER A 42 -6.08 -5.63 -2.16
CA SER A 42 -5.87 -6.95 -1.58
C SER A 42 -6.65 -7.04 -0.26
N PRO A 43 -7.42 -8.10 -0.02
CA PRO A 43 -8.14 -8.26 1.24
C PRO A 43 -7.19 -8.27 2.44
N GLU A 44 -7.51 -7.46 3.44
CA GLU A 44 -6.88 -7.50 4.75
C GLU A 44 -7.78 -8.29 5.71
N HIS A 45 -7.19 -9.04 6.63
CA HIS A 45 -7.94 -9.82 7.62
C HIS A 45 -8.76 -8.93 8.56
N GLN A 46 -8.24 -7.75 8.90
CA GLN A 46 -8.91 -6.74 9.71
C GLN A 46 -8.84 -5.36 9.05
N GLY A 47 -9.87 -4.52 9.29
CA GLY A 47 -9.88 -3.11 8.87
C GLY A 47 -10.06 -2.87 7.37
N MET A 48 -10.44 -3.88 6.59
CA MET A 48 -10.65 -3.76 5.14
C MET A 48 -11.74 -2.74 4.78
N ASP A 49 -12.75 -2.56 5.64
CA ASP A 49 -13.79 -1.55 5.42
C ASP A 49 -13.23 -0.13 5.47
N GLU A 50 -12.27 0.13 6.36
CA GLU A 50 -11.56 1.41 6.42
C GLU A 50 -10.68 1.62 5.19
N VAL A 51 -9.96 0.58 4.73
CA VAL A 51 -9.18 0.64 3.48
C VAL A 51 -10.08 1.05 2.32
N VAL A 52 -11.21 0.37 2.15
CA VAL A 52 -12.15 0.66 1.05
C VAL A 52 -12.67 2.09 1.14
N LYS A 53 -13.07 2.56 2.33
CA LYS A 53 -13.54 3.93 2.54
C LYS A 53 -12.49 4.97 2.13
N ARG A 54 -11.23 4.79 2.56
CA ARG A 54 -10.16 5.76 2.24
C ARG A 54 -9.82 5.77 0.75
N PHE A 55 -9.72 4.60 0.11
CA PHE A 55 -9.50 4.53 -1.34
C PHE A 55 -10.66 5.14 -2.13
N ASP A 56 -11.90 4.98 -1.68
CA ASP A 56 -13.06 5.62 -2.30
C ASP A 56 -13.04 7.15 -2.14
N GLN A 57 -12.62 7.67 -0.97
CA GLN A 57 -12.41 9.10 -0.75
C GLN A 57 -11.38 9.69 -1.73
N VAL A 58 -10.19 9.08 -1.81
CA VAL A 58 -9.13 9.59 -2.69
C VAL A 58 -9.51 9.48 -4.17
N ARG A 59 -10.19 8.40 -4.57
CA ARG A 59 -10.75 8.26 -5.93
C ARG A 59 -11.76 9.37 -6.27
N ARG A 60 -12.40 10.00 -5.28
CA ARG A 60 -13.31 11.14 -5.46
C ARG A 60 -12.61 12.50 -5.37
N GLY A 61 -11.27 12.51 -5.22
CA GLY A 61 -10.48 13.72 -5.07
C GLY A 61 -10.43 14.28 -3.65
N GLU A 62 -10.87 13.52 -2.64
CA GLU A 62 -10.75 13.92 -1.25
C GLU A 62 -9.33 13.63 -0.72
N VAL A 63 -8.80 14.53 0.11
CA VAL A 63 -7.51 14.33 0.77
C VAL A 63 -7.76 13.65 2.11
N PRO A 64 -7.16 12.48 2.38
CA PRO A 64 -7.38 11.78 3.65
C PRO A 64 -6.68 12.52 4.79
N ASP A 65 -7.38 12.64 5.93
CA ASP A 65 -6.90 13.40 7.10
C ASP A 65 -5.61 12.82 7.74
N THR A 66 -5.32 11.53 7.54
CA THR A 66 -4.15 10.86 8.10
C THR A 66 -3.50 9.91 7.10
N ASP A 67 -2.16 9.95 7.02
CA ASP A 67 -1.34 9.07 6.19
C ASP A 67 0.00 8.78 6.88
N PRO A 68 0.48 7.52 6.92
CA PRO A 68 -0.11 6.33 6.31
C PRO A 68 -1.35 5.81 7.03
N LEU A 69 -2.12 4.99 6.31
CA LEU A 69 -3.23 4.22 6.84
C LEU A 69 -2.71 3.26 7.92
N ALA A 70 -2.80 3.68 9.18
CA ALA A 70 -2.26 2.99 10.34
C ALA A 70 -3.14 1.79 10.76
N LEU A 71 -3.38 0.84 9.85
CA LEU A 71 -3.89 -0.47 10.26
C LEU A 71 -2.72 -1.29 10.79
N VAL A 72 -2.92 -1.84 11.97
CA VAL A 72 -1.93 -2.31 12.96
C VAL A 72 -1.03 -3.48 12.49
N GLU A 73 -1.16 -3.99 11.26
CA GLU A 73 -0.60 -5.30 10.88
C GLU A 73 0.71 -5.27 10.04
N ALA A 74 1.08 -4.17 9.38
CA ALA A 74 2.36 -4.04 8.66
C ALA A 74 2.70 -2.59 8.27
N PRO A 75 3.99 -2.20 8.18
CA PRO A 75 4.38 -0.90 7.65
C PRO A 75 4.06 -0.80 6.14
N PRO A 76 3.68 0.39 5.65
CA PRO A 76 3.47 0.63 4.22
C PRO A 76 4.80 0.67 3.47
N CYS A 77 4.78 0.31 2.19
CA CYS A 77 5.88 0.46 1.24
C CYS A 77 5.35 0.84 -0.14
N ASN A 78 6.14 1.55 -0.93
CA ASN A 78 5.80 1.98 -2.28
C ASN A 78 7.03 2.06 -3.21
N GLY A 79 8.22 1.67 -2.75
CA GLY A 79 9.48 1.90 -3.45
C GLY A 79 9.51 1.40 -4.89
N TYR A 80 8.87 0.27 -5.19
CA TYR A 80 8.81 -0.27 -6.57
C TYR A 80 8.15 0.72 -7.57
N TRP A 81 7.18 1.53 -7.11
CA TRP A 81 6.52 2.53 -7.95
C TRP A 81 7.51 3.61 -8.41
N TYR A 82 8.44 3.96 -7.53
CA TYR A 82 9.47 4.98 -7.76
C TYR A 82 10.81 4.42 -8.26
N GLY A 83 10.85 3.16 -8.72
CA GLY A 83 12.10 2.51 -9.16
C GLY A 83 13.12 2.30 -8.03
N LYS A 84 12.67 2.23 -6.78
CA LYS A 84 13.45 1.94 -5.57
C LYS A 84 13.21 0.48 -5.10
N PRO A 85 14.04 -0.05 -4.17
CA PRO A 85 13.72 -1.32 -3.51
C PRO A 85 12.28 -1.36 -3.00
N GLY A 86 11.56 -2.47 -3.29
CA GLY A 86 10.11 -2.54 -3.08
C GLY A 86 9.64 -2.40 -1.62
N MET A 87 10.52 -2.65 -0.65
CA MET A 87 10.24 -2.49 0.78
C MET A 87 10.42 -1.05 1.27
N ASP A 88 10.98 -0.16 0.45
CA ASP A 88 11.17 1.23 0.83
C ASP A 88 9.82 1.95 0.86
N LEU A 89 9.68 2.86 1.83
CA LEU A 89 8.62 3.86 1.84
C LEU A 89 9.23 5.17 1.36
N TYR A 90 8.93 5.52 0.12
CA TYR A 90 9.26 6.82 -0.44
C TYR A 90 8.15 7.82 -0.11
N LYS A 91 8.52 8.89 0.56
CA LYS A 91 7.71 10.10 0.75
C LYS A 91 8.39 11.17 -0.05
N GLU A 92 7.73 11.72 -1.05
CA GLU A 92 8.25 12.91 -1.74
C GLU A 92 8.30 14.03 -0.70
N GLU A 93 9.51 14.52 -0.38
CA GLU A 93 9.67 15.72 0.45
C GLU A 93 9.21 16.92 -0.38
N VAL A 94 8.15 17.57 0.08
CA VAL A 94 7.63 18.83 -0.48
C VAL A 94 8.55 19.99 -0.11
#